data_AF-C0GDJ1-F1
#
_entry.id   AF-C0GDJ1-F1
#
_cell.length_a   1.000
_cell.length_b   1.000
_cell.length_c   1.000
_cell.angle_alpha   90.00
_cell.angle_beta   90.00
_cell.angle_gamma   90.00
#
_symmetry.space_group_name_H-M   'P 1'
#
loop_
_entity.id
_entity.type
_entity.pdbx_description
1 polymer ?
#
loop_
_entity_poly.entity_id
_entity_poly.type
_entity_poly.pdbx_seq_one_letter_code
_entity_poly.pdbx_strand_id
1 'polypeptide(L)'
;MKKKDFVWIAGEAANNCKVGGKTLRGQARNEDGHPIPGAKIDVFRAVKGDLVAETQADANGNYQLELPGGTYLVRVLETKQYQVDAAVAKPVSIDLLDSSILGIGRIRGMAGATVGMNVQKSGRSTGFSRGHITTLGATVNVGFGSGKSARFTNQIITSKMGEPGDSGSLLLNNANHAVGLLFAGGPKATIYHPITEVLLALNVRLDAEDKYSWPDTENSYRSLQTICESWADSLLKLSNVVGVGIGHKVVAGVDTGTHCLTVLVEKKVSPQNLRSEDLVPPFINHVPTDVVESGLLTADTNRYWTEGPQDRKVKMRPAKPGMSIGHYQVSAGTFGGVVYDRESGEPLILSNNHVLANSSNGEDGLAQIGDPILQPGRQDGGKEPDDVIATLYRFHPITFN
;
A
#
# COMPACT_ATOMS: atom_id res chain seq x y z
N MET A 1 4.35 -0.75 46.16
CA MET A 1 3.17 -0.61 45.27
C MET A 1 3.56 -1.06 43.87
N LYS A 2 2.87 -2.06 43.31
CA LYS A 2 3.17 -2.59 41.97
C LYS A 2 2.83 -1.52 40.93
N LYS A 3 3.80 -1.08 40.11
CA LYS A 3 3.54 -0.24 38.92
C LYS A 3 2.50 -0.99 38.08
N LYS A 4 1.32 -0.40 37.90
CA LYS A 4 0.36 -0.86 36.90
C LYS A 4 1.01 -0.60 35.54
N ASP A 5 1.13 -1.63 34.73
CA ASP A 5 1.67 -1.54 33.36
C ASP A 5 0.67 -0.76 32.50
N PHE A 6 0.79 0.56 32.48
CA PHE A 6 0.05 1.43 31.55
C PHE A 6 0.87 1.57 30.28
N VAL A 7 0.27 1.19 29.15
CA VAL A 7 0.85 1.41 27.82
C VAL A 7 0.14 2.60 27.20
N TRP A 8 0.88 3.69 27.01
CA TRP A 8 0.42 4.86 26.27
C TRP A 8 0.69 4.62 24.79
N ILE A 9 -0.31 4.81 23.93
CA ILE A 9 -0.15 4.64 22.48
C ILE A 9 -0.79 5.84 21.80
N ALA A 10 0.01 6.55 21.01
CA ALA A 10 -0.42 7.72 20.25
C ALA A 10 -0.53 7.35 18.75
N GLY A 11 -1.68 7.58 18.13
CA GLY A 11 -1.96 7.39 16.71
C GLY A 11 -1.81 5.94 16.25
N GLU A 12 -1.42 5.75 14.98
CA GLU A 12 -1.05 4.45 14.40
C GLU A 12 0.29 3.90 14.93
N ALA A 13 0.47 3.84 16.25
CA ALA A 13 1.70 3.37 16.88
C ALA A 13 1.62 1.96 17.42
N ALA A 14 2.76 1.27 17.35
CA ALA A 14 2.96 -0.06 17.83
C ALA A 14 3.92 -0.04 19.03
N ASN A 15 3.43 -0.20 20.26
CA ASN A 15 4.29 -0.19 21.44
C ASN A 15 4.56 -1.59 21.99
N ASN A 16 5.84 -1.91 22.21
CA ASN A 16 6.25 -3.12 22.89
C ASN A 16 5.88 -3.02 24.39
N CYS A 17 5.02 -3.92 24.84
CA CYS A 17 4.61 -4.03 26.23
C CYS A 17 4.91 -5.43 26.77
N LYS A 18 5.39 -5.51 28.01
CA LYS A 18 5.48 -6.78 28.74
C LYS A 18 4.22 -6.92 29.57
N VAL A 19 3.50 -8.02 29.35
CA VAL A 19 2.31 -8.38 30.10
C VAL A 19 2.65 -9.56 31.00
N GLY A 20 2.51 -9.39 32.32
CA GLY A 20 2.80 -10.41 33.32
C GLY A 20 1.73 -11.50 33.47
N GLY A 21 0.86 -11.71 32.48
CA GLY A 21 -0.25 -12.67 32.50
C GLY A 21 -1.55 -12.14 33.12
N LYS A 22 -1.98 -10.94 32.72
CA LYS A 22 -3.20 -10.24 33.16
C LYS A 22 -3.71 -9.30 32.06
N THR A 23 -4.83 -8.63 32.36
CA THR A 23 -5.37 -7.47 31.68
C THR A 23 -4.30 -6.47 31.20
N LEU A 24 -4.17 -6.31 29.88
CA LEU A 24 -3.55 -5.15 29.25
C LEU A 24 -4.58 -4.02 29.19
N ARG A 25 -4.19 -2.82 29.61
CA ARG A 25 -5.01 -1.61 29.55
C ARG A 25 -4.21 -0.48 28.91
N GLY A 26 -4.89 0.34 28.12
CA GLY A 26 -4.30 1.55 27.57
C GLY A 26 -5.38 2.51 27.10
N GLN A 27 -4.92 3.61 26.51
CA GLN A 27 -5.78 4.62 25.92
C GLN A 27 -5.23 5.01 24.56
N ALA A 28 -6.02 4.79 23.52
CA ALA A 28 -5.80 5.28 22.17
C ALA A 28 -6.00 6.80 22.16
N ARG A 29 -4.95 7.53 21.79
CA ARG A 29 -4.96 8.98 21.65
C ARG A 29 -4.40 9.37 20.29
N ASN A 30 -4.87 10.45 19.68
CA ASN A 30 -4.29 11.02 18.48
C ASN A 30 -3.03 11.83 18.82
N GLU A 31 -2.43 12.47 17.81
CA GLU A 31 -1.18 13.22 17.90
C GLU A 31 -1.24 14.40 18.90
N ASP A 32 -2.42 15.03 19.03
CA ASP A 32 -2.65 16.14 19.98
C ASP A 32 -2.92 15.64 21.42
N GLY A 33 -2.86 14.32 21.63
CA GLY A 33 -3.18 13.68 22.89
C GLY A 33 -4.68 13.57 23.17
N HIS A 34 -5.55 13.89 22.21
CA HIS A 34 -6.99 13.67 22.34
C HIS A 34 -7.33 12.19 22.18
N PRO A 35 -8.29 11.64 22.93
CA PRO A 35 -8.72 10.27 22.74
C PRO A 35 -9.16 9.96 21.30
N ILE A 36 -9.00 8.70 20.87
CA ILE A 36 -9.55 8.19 19.60
C ILE A 36 -10.70 7.22 19.91
N PRO A 37 -11.97 7.70 19.91
CA PRO A 37 -13.13 6.84 20.10
C PRO A 37 -13.22 5.74 19.03
N GLY A 38 -13.47 4.50 19.44
CA GLY A 38 -13.68 3.39 18.50
C GLY A 38 -12.42 2.91 17.77
N ALA A 39 -11.24 3.42 18.14
CA ALA A 39 -9.98 2.95 17.58
C ALA A 39 -9.86 1.43 17.69
N LYS A 40 -9.48 0.78 16.59
CA LYS A 40 -9.23 -0.66 16.59
C LYS A 40 -7.86 -0.92 17.19
N ILE A 41 -7.78 -1.92 18.07
CA ILE A 41 -6.58 -2.27 18.82
C ILE A 41 -6.21 -3.70 18.44
N ASP A 42 -5.13 -3.86 17.69
CA ASP A 42 -4.59 -5.16 17.31
C ASP A 42 -3.38 -5.48 18.19
N VAL A 43 -3.35 -6.67 18.81
CA VAL A 43 -2.25 -7.06 19.70
C VAL A 43 -1.52 -8.29 19.18
N PHE A 44 -0.22 -8.12 18.90
CA PHE A 44 0.64 -9.15 18.33
C PHE A 44 1.64 -9.67 19.34
N ARG A 45 2.07 -10.94 19.23
CA ARG A 45 3.15 -11.50 20.05
C ARG A 45 4.49 -11.04 19.48
N ALA A 46 5.26 -10.24 20.22
CA ALA A 46 6.44 -9.54 19.70
C ALA A 46 7.53 -10.44 19.08
N VAL A 47 7.67 -11.69 19.54
CA VAL A 47 8.70 -12.62 19.03
C VAL A 47 8.28 -13.36 17.76
N LYS A 48 6.97 -13.61 17.60
CA LYS A 48 6.45 -14.40 16.46
C LYS A 48 5.76 -13.55 15.40
N GLY A 49 5.27 -12.37 15.78
CA GLY A 49 4.45 -11.51 14.94
C GLY A 49 2.97 -11.92 14.91
N ASP A 50 2.58 -13.05 15.53
CA ASP A 50 1.21 -13.56 15.52
C ASP A 50 0.22 -12.56 16.13
N LEU A 51 -0.90 -12.28 15.46
CA LEU A 51 -2.05 -11.58 16.06
C LEU A 51 -2.66 -12.46 17.16
N VAL A 52 -2.78 -11.92 18.38
CA VAL A 52 -3.22 -12.65 19.58
C VAL A 52 -4.58 -12.17 20.09
N ALA A 53 -4.91 -10.89 19.88
CA ALA A 53 -6.19 -10.33 20.28
C ALA A 53 -6.52 -9.06 19.49
N GLU A 54 -7.81 -8.77 19.38
CA GLU A 54 -8.35 -7.53 18.82
C GLU A 54 -9.39 -6.96 19.80
N THR A 55 -9.45 -5.64 19.94
CA THR A 55 -10.54 -4.93 20.65
C THR A 55 -10.77 -3.56 20.04
N GLN A 56 -11.82 -2.87 20.46
CA GLN A 56 -12.02 -1.46 20.15
C GLN A 56 -11.89 -0.61 21.41
N ALA A 57 -11.43 0.62 21.23
CA ALA A 57 -11.40 1.64 22.27
C ALA A 57 -12.80 2.22 22.53
N ASP A 58 -13.10 2.53 23.79
CA ASP A 58 -14.35 3.18 24.19
C ASP A 58 -14.43 4.65 23.73
N ALA A 59 -15.52 5.35 24.07
CA ALA A 59 -15.72 6.76 23.72
C ALA A 59 -14.65 7.72 24.27
N ASN A 60 -13.85 7.28 25.25
CA ASN A 60 -12.73 8.00 25.83
C ASN A 60 -11.39 7.42 25.36
N GLY A 61 -11.37 6.61 24.30
CA GLY A 61 -10.18 5.98 23.77
C GLY A 61 -9.62 4.85 24.65
N ASN A 62 -10.25 4.47 25.76
CA ASN A 62 -9.70 3.43 26.62
C ASN A 62 -9.97 2.05 26.05
N TYR A 63 -8.99 1.16 26.16
CA TYR A 63 -9.15 -0.24 25.79
C TYR A 63 -8.62 -1.17 26.87
N GLN A 64 -9.18 -2.37 26.90
CA GLN A 64 -8.83 -3.41 27.85
C GLN A 64 -8.93 -4.79 27.18
N LEU A 65 -7.92 -5.64 27.37
CA LEU A 65 -7.96 -7.02 26.92
C LEU A 65 -7.16 -7.95 27.84
N GLU A 66 -7.57 -9.21 27.94
CA GLU A 66 -6.85 -10.24 28.69
C GLU A 66 -5.83 -10.93 27.79
N LEU A 67 -4.57 -10.99 28.23
CA LEU A 67 -3.49 -11.63 27.50
C LEU A 67 -2.68 -12.56 28.40
N PRO A 68 -2.19 -13.71 27.87
CA PRO A 68 -1.20 -14.53 28.55
C PRO A 68 0.07 -13.75 28.92
N GLY A 69 0.94 -14.36 29.73
CA GLY A 69 2.26 -13.79 30.00
C GLY A 69 3.10 -13.72 28.73
N GLY A 70 3.69 -12.56 28.44
CA GLY A 70 4.52 -12.39 27.25
C GLY A 70 4.88 -10.95 26.91
N THR A 71 5.68 -10.78 25.86
CA THR A 71 5.92 -9.48 25.23
C THR A 71 4.98 -9.35 24.03
N TYR A 72 4.23 -8.27 24.01
CA TYR A 72 3.23 -7.98 23.00
C TYR A 72 3.48 -6.63 22.36
N LEU A 73 3.08 -6.51 21.12
CA LEU A 73 3.04 -5.27 20.38
C LEU A 73 1.58 -4.87 20.21
N VAL A 74 1.23 -3.65 20.60
CA VAL A 74 -0.14 -3.16 20.52
C VAL A 74 -0.19 -2.09 19.45
N ARG A 75 -0.93 -2.33 18.36
CA ARG A 75 -1.20 -1.37 17.30
C ARG A 75 -2.56 -0.74 17.54
N VAL A 76 -2.57 0.58 17.70
CA VAL A 76 -3.79 1.37 17.59
C VAL A 76 -3.96 1.69 16.11
N LEU A 77 -5.13 1.45 15.56
CA LEU A 77 -5.51 1.87 14.21
C LEU A 77 -6.47 3.03 14.36
N GLU A 78 -6.10 4.19 13.81
CA GLU A 78 -7.04 5.28 13.69
C GLU A 78 -8.22 4.84 12.82
N THR A 79 -9.42 5.37 13.07
CA THR A 79 -10.59 5.10 12.23
C THR A 79 -10.49 5.77 10.84
N LYS A 80 -9.38 6.47 10.56
CA LYS A 80 -9.11 7.11 9.27
C LYS A 80 -8.83 6.02 8.24
N GLN A 81 -9.84 5.68 7.44
CA GLN A 81 -9.64 4.77 6.32
C GLN A 81 -8.94 5.50 5.18
N TYR A 82 -7.78 4.97 4.77
CA TYR A 82 -7.10 5.42 3.57
C TYR A 82 -7.79 4.88 2.33
N GLN A 83 -7.96 5.73 1.31
CA GLN A 83 -8.39 5.27 0.00
C GLN A 83 -7.30 4.38 -0.60
N VAL A 84 -7.69 3.20 -1.06
CA VAL A 84 -6.80 2.27 -1.78
C VAL A 84 -7.45 1.83 -3.08
N ASP A 85 -6.62 1.56 -4.08
CA ASP A 85 -7.00 0.92 -5.33
C ASP A 85 -6.74 -0.57 -5.21
N ALA A 86 -7.70 -1.30 -4.66
CA ALA A 86 -7.54 -2.72 -4.34
C ALA A 86 -8.84 -3.50 -4.51
N ALA A 87 -8.71 -4.75 -4.92
CA ALA A 87 -9.81 -5.69 -5.06
C ALA A 87 -9.35 -7.13 -4.86
N VAL A 88 -10.31 -7.98 -4.51
CA VAL A 88 -10.14 -9.43 -4.39
C VAL A 88 -11.17 -10.18 -5.20
N ALA A 89 -10.76 -11.30 -5.78
CA ALA A 89 -11.62 -12.20 -6.52
C ALA A 89 -11.62 -13.61 -5.89
N LYS A 90 -12.78 -14.25 -5.86
CA LYS A 90 -12.96 -15.60 -5.35
C LYS A 90 -12.66 -16.60 -6.47
N PRO A 91 -11.64 -17.47 -6.32
CA PRO A 91 -11.30 -18.44 -7.36
C PRO A 91 -12.43 -19.45 -7.56
N VAL A 92 -12.61 -19.90 -8.81
CA VAL A 92 -13.59 -20.95 -9.13
C VAL A 92 -13.19 -22.31 -8.53
N SER A 93 -11.88 -22.54 -8.37
CA SER A 93 -11.30 -23.65 -7.63
C SER A 93 -9.90 -23.27 -7.13
N ILE A 94 -9.55 -23.70 -5.91
CA ILE A 94 -8.23 -23.47 -5.32
C ILE A 94 -7.11 -24.20 -6.07
N ASP A 95 -7.41 -25.32 -6.73
CA ASP A 95 -6.43 -26.10 -7.51
C ASP A 95 -5.92 -25.33 -8.74
N LEU A 96 -6.60 -24.24 -9.10
CA LEU A 96 -6.16 -23.35 -10.19
C LEU A 96 -5.13 -22.32 -9.72
N LEU A 97 -4.77 -22.28 -8.44
CA LEU A 97 -3.86 -21.27 -7.88
C LEU A 97 -2.60 -21.90 -7.29
N ASP A 98 -1.47 -21.23 -7.49
CA ASP A 98 -0.23 -21.44 -6.75
C ASP A 98 0.15 -20.11 -6.08
N SER A 99 0.31 -20.12 -4.76
CA SER A 99 0.61 -18.91 -3.97
C SER A 99 2.05 -18.41 -4.11
N SER A 100 2.91 -19.10 -4.86
CA SER A 100 4.30 -18.73 -5.08
C SER A 100 4.43 -17.67 -6.18
N ILE A 101 4.91 -16.47 -5.82
CA ILE A 101 5.12 -15.37 -6.76
C ILE A 101 6.22 -15.74 -7.76
N LEU A 102 5.93 -15.63 -9.06
CA LEU A 102 6.87 -15.99 -10.13
C LEU A 102 8.21 -15.26 -9.99
N GLY A 103 9.31 -16.00 -9.83
CA GLY A 103 10.65 -15.44 -9.68
C GLY A 103 11.02 -14.93 -8.28
N ILE A 104 10.10 -15.01 -7.31
CA ILE A 104 10.35 -14.60 -5.91
C ILE A 104 10.09 -15.75 -4.93
N GLY A 105 9.02 -16.51 -5.13
CA GLY A 105 8.57 -17.58 -4.25
C GLY A 105 7.48 -17.12 -3.28
N ARG A 106 7.35 -17.84 -2.16
CA ARG A 106 6.28 -17.59 -1.17
C ARG A 106 6.50 -16.31 -0.39
N ILE A 107 5.39 -15.66 -0.05
CA ILE A 107 5.32 -14.58 0.94
C ILE A 107 5.62 -15.18 2.32
N ARG A 108 6.47 -14.51 3.10
CA ARG A 108 6.96 -15.01 4.41
C ARG A 108 6.46 -14.20 5.61
N GLY A 109 5.75 -13.10 5.35
CA GLY A 109 5.25 -12.20 6.38
C GLY A 109 4.99 -10.80 5.81
N MET A 110 4.92 -9.82 6.70
CA MET A 110 4.80 -8.40 6.41
C MET A 110 5.95 -7.61 7.02
N ALA A 111 6.26 -6.46 6.42
CA ALA A 111 7.24 -5.54 6.98
C ALA A 111 6.80 -4.08 6.77
N GLY A 112 7.14 -3.24 7.75
CA GLY A 112 7.05 -1.79 7.59
C GLY A 112 8.06 -1.28 6.56
N ALA A 113 7.73 -0.18 5.91
CA ALA A 113 8.56 0.44 4.89
C ALA A 113 9.55 1.44 5.50
N THR A 114 10.78 1.52 4.96
CA THR A 114 11.79 2.52 5.35
C THR A 114 12.43 3.12 4.10
N VAL A 115 12.74 4.41 4.11
CA VAL A 115 13.49 5.05 3.00
C VAL A 115 14.85 4.33 2.84
N GLY A 116 15.23 4.08 1.59
CA GLY A 116 16.43 3.30 1.23
C GLY A 116 16.25 1.78 1.29
N MET A 117 15.10 1.25 1.75
CA MET A 117 14.85 -0.19 1.77
C MET A 117 14.90 -0.77 0.36
N ASN A 118 15.76 -1.77 0.14
CA ASN A 118 15.77 -2.56 -1.09
C ASN A 118 14.54 -3.44 -1.17
N VAL A 119 13.87 -3.37 -2.31
CA VAL A 119 12.60 -4.04 -2.56
C VAL A 119 12.58 -4.70 -3.94
N GLN A 120 11.68 -5.65 -4.10
CA GLN A 120 11.51 -6.46 -5.30
C GLN A 120 10.02 -6.70 -5.56
N LYS A 121 9.67 -6.91 -6.83
CA LYS A 121 8.32 -7.30 -7.25
C LYS A 121 8.37 -8.20 -8.47
N SER A 122 7.24 -8.84 -8.77
CA SER A 122 7.06 -9.62 -10.00
C SER A 122 5.75 -9.21 -10.65
N GLY A 123 5.82 -8.67 -11.87
CA GLY A 123 4.68 -8.13 -12.60
C GLY A 123 4.50 -8.72 -13.99
N ARG A 124 3.28 -8.62 -14.53
CA ARG A 124 2.93 -9.06 -15.88
C ARG A 124 3.85 -8.46 -16.94
N SER A 125 4.14 -7.15 -16.85
CA SER A 125 4.79 -6.39 -17.93
C SER A 125 6.30 -6.40 -17.80
N THR A 126 6.86 -6.28 -16.61
CA THR A 126 8.32 -6.23 -16.43
C THR A 126 8.93 -7.51 -15.85
N GLY A 127 8.10 -8.47 -15.44
CA GLY A 127 8.56 -9.65 -14.73
C GLY A 127 9.18 -9.30 -13.37
N PHE A 128 10.25 -9.99 -13.02
CA PHE A 128 11.00 -9.73 -11.79
C PHE A 128 11.79 -8.43 -11.91
N SER A 129 11.54 -7.48 -11.01
CA SER A 129 12.28 -6.22 -10.94
C SER A 129 12.63 -5.85 -9.50
N ARG A 130 13.65 -5.00 -9.36
CA ARG A 130 14.16 -4.50 -8.08
C ARG A 130 14.22 -2.98 -8.09
N GLY A 131 14.14 -2.41 -6.91
CA GLY A 131 14.29 -0.99 -6.68
C GLY A 131 14.54 -0.71 -5.21
N HIS A 132 14.44 0.55 -4.83
CA HIS A 132 14.52 0.97 -3.44
C HIS A 132 13.44 2.01 -3.15
N ILE A 133 13.00 2.05 -1.89
CA ILE A 133 12.03 3.04 -1.42
C ILE A 133 12.70 4.41 -1.35
N THR A 134 12.12 5.40 -2.01
CA THR A 134 12.63 6.79 -2.04
C THR A 134 11.80 7.73 -1.17
N THR A 135 10.50 7.43 -1.03
CA THR A 135 9.56 8.31 -0.32
C THR A 135 8.49 7.47 0.36
N LEU A 136 8.08 7.90 1.55
CA LEU A 136 7.02 7.28 2.35
C LEU A 136 5.97 8.32 2.73
N GLY A 137 4.77 7.87 3.11
CA GLY A 137 3.73 8.76 3.62
C GLY A 137 3.21 9.73 2.56
N ALA A 138 3.41 9.39 1.28
CA ALA A 138 3.19 10.35 0.21
C ALA A 138 1.70 10.62 -0.03
N THR A 139 1.35 11.89 -0.22
CA THR A 139 0.08 12.31 -0.80
C THR A 139 0.28 12.62 -2.27
N VAL A 140 -0.44 11.94 -3.16
CA VAL A 140 -0.29 12.03 -4.62
C VAL A 140 -1.64 12.18 -5.30
N ASN A 141 -1.68 12.96 -6.39
CA ASN A 141 -2.81 12.99 -7.31
C ASN A 141 -2.48 12.07 -8.50
N VAL A 142 -3.31 11.07 -8.75
CA VAL A 142 -3.10 10.04 -9.77
C VAL A 142 -4.19 10.14 -10.84
N GLY A 143 -3.80 10.19 -12.11
CA GLY A 143 -4.73 10.14 -13.23
C GLY A 143 -5.16 8.72 -13.57
N PHE A 144 -6.46 8.52 -13.83
CA PHE A 144 -7.08 7.24 -14.24
C PHE A 144 -7.55 7.24 -15.70
N GLY A 145 -7.05 8.20 -16.50
CA GLY A 145 -7.50 8.41 -17.86
C GLY A 145 -8.85 9.15 -17.95
N SER A 146 -9.23 9.56 -19.17
CA SER A 146 -10.52 10.23 -19.45
C SER A 146 -10.82 11.45 -18.56
N GLY A 147 -9.78 12.18 -18.12
CA GLY A 147 -9.91 13.34 -17.23
C GLY A 147 -10.18 12.99 -15.76
N LYS A 148 -10.34 11.71 -15.40
CA LYS A 148 -10.50 11.28 -14.00
C LYS A 148 -9.17 11.33 -13.27
N SER A 149 -9.20 11.85 -12.05
CA SER A 149 -8.08 11.80 -11.11
C SER A 149 -8.57 11.45 -9.72
N ALA A 150 -7.74 10.82 -8.91
CA ALA A 150 -8.02 10.53 -7.51
C ALA A 150 -6.81 10.87 -6.65
N ARG A 151 -7.06 11.27 -5.42
CA ARG A 151 -6.01 11.56 -4.44
C ARG A 151 -5.81 10.38 -3.51
N PHE A 152 -4.55 10.01 -3.30
CA PHE A 152 -4.15 8.95 -2.37
C PHE A 152 -3.16 9.53 -1.37
N THR A 153 -3.36 9.22 -0.08
CA THR A 153 -2.50 9.64 1.04
C THR A 153 -1.82 8.43 1.66
N ASN A 154 -0.71 8.61 2.37
CA ASN A 154 0.07 7.52 2.97
C ASN A 154 0.62 6.50 1.96
N GLN A 155 1.16 6.96 0.83
CA GLN A 155 1.68 6.11 -0.22
C GLN A 155 3.19 5.83 -0.09
N ILE A 156 3.62 4.67 -0.58
CA ILE A 156 5.03 4.28 -0.70
C ILE A 156 5.48 4.55 -2.13
N ILE A 157 6.64 5.18 -2.30
CA ILE A 157 7.21 5.47 -3.60
C ILE A 157 8.62 4.88 -3.68
N THR A 158 8.89 4.21 -4.79
CA THR A 158 10.20 3.64 -5.10
C THR A 158 10.83 4.34 -6.30
N SER A 159 12.12 4.08 -6.51
CA SER A 159 12.74 4.21 -7.83
C SER A 159 11.87 3.55 -8.90
N LYS A 160 11.90 4.05 -10.14
CA LYS A 160 11.20 3.43 -11.28
C LYS A 160 11.51 1.93 -11.36
N MET A 161 10.49 1.09 -11.17
CA MET A 161 10.64 -0.38 -11.21
C MET A 161 9.40 -1.12 -11.71
N GLY A 162 8.35 -0.42 -12.14
CA GLY A 162 7.16 -1.00 -12.73
C GLY A 162 6.65 -0.20 -13.92
N GLU A 163 5.93 -0.88 -14.81
CA GLU A 163 5.33 -0.31 -16.02
C GLU A 163 3.81 -0.52 -16.07
N PRO A 164 3.08 0.18 -16.94
CA PRO A 164 1.67 -0.14 -17.21
C PRO A 164 1.46 -1.65 -17.40
N GLY A 165 0.48 -2.20 -16.67
CA GLY A 165 0.20 -3.64 -16.58
C GLY A 165 0.85 -4.37 -15.39
N ASP A 166 1.85 -3.79 -14.73
CA ASP A 166 2.36 -4.33 -13.46
C ASP A 166 1.45 -4.02 -12.26
N SER A 167 0.41 -3.20 -12.45
CA SER A 167 -0.64 -2.92 -11.47
C SER A 167 -1.13 -4.20 -10.80
N GLY A 168 -1.09 -4.23 -9.48
CA GLY A 168 -1.46 -5.37 -8.67
C GLY A 168 -0.26 -6.17 -8.19
N SER A 169 0.95 -5.94 -8.70
CA SER A 169 2.16 -6.61 -8.21
C SER A 169 2.41 -6.29 -6.73
N LEU A 170 2.62 -7.32 -5.91
CA LEU A 170 3.09 -7.13 -4.54
C LEU A 170 4.55 -6.66 -4.52
N LEU A 171 4.81 -5.65 -3.67
CA LEU A 171 6.14 -5.19 -3.30
C LEU A 171 6.61 -5.96 -2.08
N LEU A 172 7.78 -6.59 -2.18
CA LEU A 172 8.39 -7.33 -1.09
C LEU A 172 9.78 -6.82 -0.79
N ASN A 173 10.22 -6.93 0.47
CA ASN A 173 11.64 -6.81 0.79
C ASN A 173 12.43 -8.07 0.37
N ASN A 174 13.74 -8.07 0.57
CA ASN A 174 14.62 -9.21 0.24
C ASN A 174 14.35 -10.47 1.08
N ALA A 175 13.61 -10.38 2.18
CA ALA A 175 13.18 -11.51 3.00
C ALA A 175 11.82 -12.10 2.56
N ASN A 176 11.24 -11.59 1.46
CA ASN A 176 9.89 -11.91 0.98
C ASN A 176 8.77 -11.52 1.98
N HIS A 177 9.00 -10.49 2.79
CA HIS A 177 7.92 -9.87 3.55
C HIS A 177 7.24 -8.83 2.67
N ALA A 178 5.90 -8.86 2.62
CA ALA A 178 5.11 -7.91 1.86
C ALA A 178 5.18 -6.52 2.49
N VAL A 179 5.30 -5.50 1.64
CA VAL A 179 5.46 -4.08 2.01
C VAL A 179 4.35 -3.23 1.39
N GLY A 180 3.96 -3.52 0.14
CA GLY A 180 2.92 -2.75 -0.55
C GLY A 180 2.32 -3.43 -1.78
N LEU A 181 1.36 -2.75 -2.41
CA LEU A 181 0.68 -3.19 -3.64
C LEU A 181 0.81 -2.10 -4.71
N LEU A 182 1.42 -2.42 -5.86
CA LEU A 182 1.62 -1.46 -6.95
C LEU A 182 0.27 -1.04 -7.52
N PHE A 183 0.03 0.27 -7.70
CA PHE A 183 -1.19 0.75 -8.37
C PHE A 183 -0.95 1.85 -9.40
N ALA A 184 0.13 2.62 -9.26
CA ALA A 184 0.40 3.77 -10.13
C ALA A 184 1.89 3.98 -10.34
N GLY A 185 2.23 4.82 -11.31
CA GLY A 185 3.62 5.20 -11.56
C GLY A 185 3.74 6.34 -12.57
N GLY A 186 4.98 6.76 -12.74
CA GLY A 186 5.41 7.72 -13.77
C GLY A 186 6.68 7.24 -14.47
N PRO A 187 7.31 8.09 -15.29
CA PRO A 187 8.58 7.78 -15.95
C PRO A 187 9.74 7.57 -14.97
N LYS A 188 9.69 8.15 -13.76
CA LYS A 188 10.80 8.12 -12.79
C LYS A 188 10.47 7.47 -11.44
N ALA A 189 9.21 7.12 -11.22
CA ALA A 189 8.74 6.61 -9.93
C ALA A 189 7.70 5.49 -10.09
N THR A 190 7.60 4.64 -9.08
CA THR A 190 6.53 3.64 -8.95
C THR A 190 5.90 3.77 -7.58
N ILE A 191 4.56 3.69 -7.52
CA ILE A 191 3.77 4.02 -6.33
C ILE A 191 2.98 2.79 -5.88
N TYR A 192 2.96 2.59 -4.57
CA TYR A 192 2.36 1.46 -3.91
C TYR A 192 1.49 1.92 -2.75
N HIS A 193 0.34 1.27 -2.57
CA HIS A 193 -0.37 1.30 -1.30
C HIS A 193 0.43 0.50 -0.26
N PRO A 194 0.53 0.95 1.01
CA PRO A 194 1.05 0.10 2.07
C PRO A 194 0.19 -1.15 2.19
N ILE A 195 0.84 -2.31 2.37
CA ILE A 195 0.13 -3.59 2.37
C ILE A 195 -0.89 -3.66 3.51
N THR A 196 -0.61 -3.03 4.65
CA THR A 196 -1.52 -2.99 5.80
C THR A 196 -2.86 -2.35 5.45
N GLU A 197 -2.84 -1.24 4.70
CA GLU A 197 -4.06 -0.51 4.32
C GLU A 197 -4.89 -1.31 3.33
N VAL A 198 -4.23 -2.01 2.39
CA VAL A 198 -4.90 -2.92 1.46
C VAL A 198 -5.61 -4.06 2.20
N LEU A 199 -4.91 -4.71 3.12
CA LEU A 199 -5.45 -5.85 3.88
C LEU A 199 -6.61 -5.42 4.79
N LEU A 200 -6.52 -4.25 5.41
CA LEU A 200 -7.58 -3.68 6.23
C LEU A 200 -8.80 -3.28 5.39
N ALA A 201 -8.60 -2.52 4.31
CA ALA A 201 -9.68 -2.05 3.44
C ALA A 201 -10.47 -3.20 2.80
N LEU A 202 -9.81 -4.33 2.53
CA LEU A 202 -10.45 -5.51 1.95
C LEU A 202 -10.84 -6.57 2.99
N ASN A 203 -10.57 -6.36 4.28
CA ASN A 203 -10.79 -7.36 5.35
C ASN A 203 -10.19 -8.74 5.01
N VAL A 204 -8.92 -8.76 4.62
CA VAL A 204 -8.14 -9.97 4.26
C VAL A 204 -6.78 -10.03 4.99
N ARG A 205 -6.08 -11.16 4.89
CA ARG A 205 -4.74 -11.43 5.46
C ARG A 205 -3.85 -12.18 4.46
N LEU A 206 -2.53 -12.21 4.64
CA LEU A 206 -1.61 -12.84 3.67
C LEU A 206 -1.41 -14.34 3.91
N ASP A 207 -1.31 -14.78 5.16
CA ASP A 207 -1.27 -16.20 5.54
C ASP A 207 -1.83 -16.41 6.96
N ALA A 208 -1.96 -17.65 7.42
CA ALA A 208 -2.46 -18.01 8.76
C ALA A 208 -1.49 -17.62 9.88
N GLU A 209 -0.23 -17.38 9.54
CA GLU A 209 0.84 -16.96 10.45
C GLU A 209 1.39 -15.59 10.03
N ASP A 210 0.56 -14.55 9.86
CA ASP A 210 1.05 -13.21 9.51
C ASP A 210 2.17 -12.73 10.47
N LYS A 211 3.45 -12.92 10.09
CA LYS A 211 4.62 -12.50 10.87
C LYS A 211 4.98 -11.08 10.45
N TYR A 212 4.86 -10.12 11.37
CA TYR A 212 5.24 -8.73 11.12
C TYR A 212 6.62 -8.43 11.70
N SER A 213 7.57 -8.05 10.86
CA SER A 213 8.89 -7.55 11.30
C SER A 213 8.91 -6.02 11.31
N TRP A 214 9.06 -5.41 12.48
CA TRP A 214 9.10 -3.95 12.64
C TRP A 214 10.54 -3.40 12.61
N PRO A 215 10.79 -2.29 11.91
CA PRO A 215 12.01 -1.49 12.11
C PRO A 215 11.89 -0.58 13.35
N ASP A 216 12.95 -0.47 14.14
CA ASP A 216 13.06 0.31 15.40
C ASP A 216 13.02 1.86 15.24
N THR A 217 12.55 2.42 14.13
CA THR A 217 12.81 3.82 13.74
C THR A 217 11.64 4.80 13.88
N GLU A 218 10.66 4.55 14.76
CA GLU A 218 9.35 5.23 14.74
C GLU A 218 9.35 6.74 15.06
N ASN A 219 10.28 7.30 15.85
CA ASN A 219 10.07 8.65 16.40
C ASN A 219 10.32 9.81 15.43
N SER A 220 11.33 9.73 14.55
CA SER A 220 11.63 10.82 13.60
C SER A 220 10.61 10.88 12.47
N TYR A 221 10.17 9.71 11.99
CA TYR A 221 9.24 9.59 10.87
C TYR A 221 7.86 10.20 11.19
N ARG A 222 7.34 9.98 12.41
CA ARG A 222 6.05 10.51 12.87
C ARG A 222 5.97 12.03 12.82
N SER A 223 6.96 12.71 13.38
CA SER A 223 6.99 14.19 13.39
C SER A 223 7.03 14.78 11.97
N LEU A 224 7.72 14.11 11.04
CA LEU A 224 7.77 14.51 9.63
C LEU A 224 6.46 14.24 8.91
N GLN A 225 5.74 13.18 9.30
CA GLN A 225 4.44 12.82 8.74
C GLN A 225 3.39 13.88 9.07
N THR A 226 3.28 14.31 10.32
CA THR A 226 2.37 15.40 10.70
C THR A 226 2.64 16.67 9.90
N ILE A 227 3.91 17.05 9.73
CA ILE A 227 4.29 18.23 8.92
C ILE A 227 3.94 18.01 7.45
N CYS A 228 4.23 16.83 6.90
CA CYS A 228 3.93 16.50 5.51
C CYS A 228 2.43 16.56 5.22
N GLU A 229 1.61 15.93 6.06
CA GLU A 229 0.15 15.89 5.91
C GLU A 229 -0.47 17.28 6.02
N SER A 230 -0.05 18.08 7.01
CA SER A 230 -0.57 19.45 7.20
C SER A 230 -0.24 20.42 6.05
N TRP A 231 0.84 20.15 5.30
CA TRP A 231 1.25 20.99 4.16
C TRP A 231 0.88 20.43 2.78
N ALA A 232 0.34 19.20 2.72
CA ALA A 232 0.07 18.53 1.46
C ALA A 232 -0.85 19.32 0.53
N ASP A 233 -1.97 19.83 1.05
CA ASP A 233 -2.93 20.60 0.24
C ASP A 233 -2.35 21.92 -0.30
N SER A 234 -1.50 22.58 0.49
CA SER A 234 -0.86 23.82 0.07
C SER A 234 0.20 23.57 -1.01
N LEU A 235 0.99 22.50 -0.88
CA LEU A 235 2.00 22.14 -1.86
C LEU A 235 1.39 21.61 -3.16
N LEU A 236 0.31 20.82 -3.08
CA LEU A 236 -0.38 20.28 -4.25
C LEU A 236 -1.13 21.34 -5.08
N LYS A 237 -1.29 22.56 -4.57
CA LYS A 237 -1.81 23.71 -5.33
C LYS A 237 -0.75 24.40 -6.19
N LEU A 238 0.54 24.19 -5.90
CA LEU A 238 1.62 24.74 -6.69
C LEU A 238 1.59 24.10 -8.09
N SER A 239 1.81 24.91 -9.13
CA SER A 239 1.83 24.38 -10.49
C SER A 239 2.91 23.32 -10.61
N ASN A 240 2.64 22.28 -11.41
CA ASN A 240 3.60 21.21 -11.70
C ASN A 240 3.96 20.29 -10.51
N VAL A 241 3.40 20.50 -9.31
CA VAL A 241 3.50 19.56 -8.18
C VAL A 241 2.45 18.45 -8.32
N VAL A 242 2.89 17.19 -8.22
CA VAL A 242 2.05 15.99 -8.36
C VAL A 242 1.99 15.15 -7.08
N GLY A 243 2.85 15.45 -6.10
CA GLY A 243 2.86 14.75 -4.83
C GLY A 243 3.78 15.39 -3.80
N VAL A 244 3.59 15.00 -2.55
CA VAL A 244 4.52 15.29 -1.45
C VAL A 244 4.62 14.08 -0.53
N GLY A 245 5.80 13.80 0.02
CA GLY A 245 6.00 12.76 1.03
C GLY A 245 7.28 12.98 1.82
N ILE A 246 7.75 11.96 2.52
CA ILE A 246 8.97 11.99 3.33
C ILE A 246 10.05 11.14 2.67
N GLY A 247 11.21 11.73 2.40
CA GLY A 247 12.36 11.05 1.82
C GLY A 247 13.66 11.50 2.46
N HIS A 248 14.76 11.23 1.76
CA HIS A 248 16.05 11.85 2.07
C HIS A 248 16.38 12.94 1.06
N LYS A 249 17.05 13.99 1.53
CA LYS A 249 17.53 15.07 0.68
C LYS A 249 18.65 14.56 -0.23
N VAL A 250 18.48 14.75 -1.53
CA VAL A 250 19.49 14.44 -2.54
C VAL A 250 20.15 15.74 -3.03
N VAL A 251 21.47 15.81 -2.95
CA VAL A 251 22.25 16.97 -3.42
C VAL A 251 23.25 16.49 -4.47
N ALA A 252 23.20 17.08 -5.66
CA ALA A 252 24.03 16.70 -6.80
C ALA A 252 24.00 15.17 -7.11
N GLY A 253 22.84 14.54 -6.92
CA GLY A 253 22.64 13.10 -7.14
C GLY A 253 23.06 12.20 -5.97
N VAL A 254 23.53 12.77 -4.85
CA VAL A 254 23.96 12.02 -3.67
C VAL A 254 22.92 12.11 -2.57
N ASP A 255 22.47 10.96 -2.05
CA ASP A 255 21.65 10.88 -0.84
C ASP A 255 22.47 11.35 0.37
N THR A 256 22.00 12.38 1.06
CA THR A 256 22.67 12.97 2.22
C THR A 256 22.31 12.28 3.54
N GLY A 257 21.35 11.34 3.55
CA GLY A 257 20.79 10.72 4.74
C GLY A 257 19.93 11.67 5.60
N THR A 258 19.79 12.94 5.19
CA THR A 258 18.99 13.93 5.92
C THR A 258 17.53 13.79 5.51
N HIS A 259 16.65 13.49 6.46
CA HIS A 259 15.21 13.47 6.20
C HIS A 259 14.69 14.83 5.70
N CYS A 260 13.81 14.80 4.71
CA CYS A 260 13.21 15.98 4.09
C CYS A 260 11.76 15.74 3.69
N LEU A 261 11.03 16.82 3.40
CA LEU A 261 9.81 16.72 2.61
C LEU A 261 10.18 16.64 1.13
N THR A 262 9.93 15.49 0.52
CA THR A 262 10.08 15.29 -0.91
C THR A 262 8.85 15.85 -1.62
N VAL A 263 9.04 16.89 -2.43
CA VAL A 263 8.00 17.45 -3.30
C VAL A 263 8.20 16.91 -4.71
N LEU A 264 7.24 16.12 -5.17
CA LEU A 264 7.24 15.49 -6.47
C LEU A 264 6.67 16.43 -7.52
N VAL A 265 7.39 16.58 -8.62
CA VAL A 265 6.98 17.42 -9.76
C VAL A 265 6.89 16.63 -11.05
N GLU A 266 6.01 17.05 -11.95
CA GLU A 266 5.91 16.47 -13.28
C GLU A 266 7.21 16.71 -14.07
N LYS A 267 7.72 17.95 -14.07
CA LYS A 267 8.99 18.32 -14.71
C LYS A 267 9.80 19.23 -13.81
N LYS A 268 11.10 18.98 -13.69
CA LYS A 268 11.99 19.88 -12.97
C LYS A 268 12.25 21.13 -13.82
N VAL A 269 11.87 22.28 -13.28
CA VAL A 269 12.06 23.59 -13.92
C VAL A 269 13.07 24.39 -13.10
N SER A 270 13.96 25.12 -13.78
CA SER A 270 14.90 26.02 -13.10
C SER A 270 14.13 27.10 -12.34
N PRO A 271 14.55 27.48 -11.10
CA PRO A 271 13.92 28.56 -10.34
C PRO A 271 13.79 29.88 -11.11
N GLN A 272 14.70 30.17 -12.05
CA GLN A 272 14.66 31.38 -12.88
C GLN A 272 13.50 31.40 -13.88
N ASN A 273 12.94 30.22 -14.20
CA ASN A 273 11.84 30.03 -15.14
C ASN A 273 10.52 29.70 -14.42
N LEU A 274 10.50 29.78 -13.08
CA LEU A 274 9.31 29.57 -12.26
C LEU A 274 8.75 30.91 -11.79
N ARG A 275 7.42 30.99 -11.68
CA ARG A 275 6.77 32.10 -10.98
C ARG A 275 7.10 31.96 -9.49
N SER A 276 7.24 33.09 -8.79
CA SER A 276 7.57 33.07 -7.35
C SER A 276 6.54 32.31 -6.51
N GLU A 277 5.27 32.32 -6.93
CA GLU A 277 4.17 31.58 -6.30
C GLU A 277 4.23 30.06 -6.51
N ASP A 278 4.96 29.57 -7.52
CA ASP A 278 5.15 28.14 -7.81
C ASP A 278 6.47 27.59 -7.23
N LEU A 279 7.26 28.43 -6.55
CA LEU A 279 8.50 27.99 -5.91
C LEU A 279 8.19 27.21 -4.65
N VAL A 280 8.68 25.97 -4.59
CA VAL A 280 8.68 25.17 -3.37
C VAL A 280 9.59 25.84 -2.33
N PRO A 281 9.09 26.16 -1.12
CA PRO A 281 9.92 26.72 -0.06
C PRO A 281 11.08 25.78 0.27
N PRO A 282 12.32 26.27 0.48
CA PRO A 282 13.46 25.40 0.81
C PRO A 282 13.35 24.72 2.18
N PHE A 283 12.48 25.25 3.06
CA PHE A 283 12.16 24.70 4.36
C PHE A 283 10.67 24.88 4.67
N ILE A 284 10.10 23.90 5.36
CA ILE A 284 8.74 23.92 5.90
C ILE A 284 8.84 23.49 7.36
N ASN A 285 8.43 24.34 8.30
CA ASN A 285 8.55 24.08 9.75
C ASN A 285 9.95 23.55 10.15
N HIS A 286 11.01 24.19 9.63
CA HIS A 286 12.42 23.81 9.82
C HIS A 286 12.86 22.48 9.17
N VAL A 287 11.95 21.76 8.52
CA VAL A 287 12.27 20.57 7.74
C VAL A 287 12.72 20.99 6.34
N PRO A 288 13.88 20.54 5.85
CA PRO A 288 14.30 20.86 4.49
C PRO A 288 13.34 20.24 3.47
N THR A 289 13.18 20.87 2.33
CA THR A 289 12.48 20.29 1.18
C THR A 289 13.46 19.75 0.14
N ASP A 290 13.00 18.82 -0.68
CA ASP A 290 13.70 18.37 -1.88
C ASP A 290 12.72 18.22 -3.04
N VAL A 291 13.07 18.80 -4.20
CA VAL A 291 12.20 18.80 -5.39
C VAL A 291 12.67 17.70 -6.34
N VAL A 292 11.86 16.65 -6.47
CA VAL A 292 12.19 15.45 -7.24
C VAL A 292 11.25 15.32 -8.43
N GLU A 293 11.80 15.13 -9.61
CA GLU A 293 11.00 14.90 -10.81
C GLU A 293 10.51 13.45 -10.86
N SER A 294 9.20 13.25 -10.80
CA SER A 294 8.55 11.94 -10.96
C SER A 294 7.94 11.76 -12.35
N GLY A 295 7.63 12.85 -13.03
CA GLY A 295 6.68 12.86 -14.15
C GLY A 295 5.23 12.79 -13.68
N LEU A 296 4.31 12.85 -14.64
CA LEU A 296 2.89 12.65 -14.39
C LEU A 296 2.65 11.25 -13.83
N LEU A 297 1.85 11.17 -12.76
CA LEU A 297 1.54 9.93 -12.07
C LEU A 297 0.20 9.40 -12.57
N THR A 298 0.18 8.16 -13.05
CA THR A 298 -1.02 7.55 -13.64
C THR A 298 -1.19 6.10 -13.22
N ALA A 299 -2.45 5.66 -13.15
CA ALA A 299 -2.87 4.27 -13.06
C ALA A 299 -3.43 3.82 -14.42
N ASP A 300 -2.74 4.18 -15.51
CA ASP A 300 -3.25 4.00 -16.88
C ASP A 300 -3.05 2.55 -17.35
N THR A 301 -4.14 1.89 -17.72
CA THR A 301 -4.18 0.53 -18.29
C THR A 301 -4.17 0.53 -19.82
N ASN A 302 -4.30 1.69 -20.47
CA ASN A 302 -4.52 1.88 -21.91
C ASN A 302 -3.31 2.47 -22.64
N ARG A 303 -2.27 2.91 -21.92
CA ARG A 303 -1.05 3.43 -22.53
C ARG A 303 0.03 2.35 -22.64
N TYR A 304 0.26 1.95 -23.89
CA TYR A 304 1.38 1.17 -24.42
C TYR A 304 1.36 -0.35 -24.16
N TRP A 305 1.57 -1.09 -25.25
CA TRP A 305 2.12 -2.44 -25.19
C TRP A 305 3.58 -2.35 -24.72
N THR A 306 3.87 -2.86 -23.52
CA THR A 306 5.24 -3.08 -23.09
C THR A 306 5.74 -4.42 -23.63
N GLU A 307 6.88 -4.40 -24.34
CA GLU A 307 7.66 -5.58 -24.68
C GLU A 307 8.21 -6.21 -23.39
N GLY A 308 7.38 -7.04 -22.77
CA GLY A 308 7.63 -7.74 -21.52
C GLY A 308 7.79 -9.24 -21.71
N PRO A 309 8.13 -9.98 -20.63
CA PRO A 309 8.14 -11.44 -20.64
C PRO A 309 6.80 -11.99 -21.13
N GLN A 310 6.83 -12.78 -22.20
CA GLN A 310 5.61 -13.32 -22.82
C GLN A 310 5.04 -14.51 -22.04
N ASP A 311 5.87 -15.19 -21.25
CA ASP A 311 5.49 -16.33 -20.39
C ASP A 311 4.45 -15.96 -19.30
N ARG A 312 4.29 -14.67 -19.02
CA ARG A 312 3.32 -14.14 -18.03
C ARG A 312 1.98 -13.76 -18.64
N LYS A 313 1.92 -13.67 -19.97
CA LYS A 313 0.77 -13.24 -20.77
C LYS A 313 0.04 -14.43 -21.39
N VAL A 314 0.38 -15.65 -20.98
CA VAL A 314 -0.27 -16.88 -21.46
C VAL A 314 -1.13 -17.51 -20.37
N LYS A 315 -2.06 -18.37 -20.80
CA LYS A 315 -2.82 -19.22 -19.89
C LYS A 315 -1.88 -20.16 -19.15
N MET A 316 -2.00 -20.18 -17.82
CA MET A 316 -1.28 -21.10 -16.95
C MET A 316 -2.22 -21.63 -15.86
N ARG A 317 -2.13 -22.92 -15.59
CA ARG A 317 -2.84 -23.60 -14.50
C ARG A 317 -1.85 -24.57 -13.82
N PRO A 318 -1.62 -24.48 -12.50
CA PRO A 318 -2.10 -23.41 -11.61
C PRO A 318 -1.52 -22.05 -11.98
N ALA A 319 -2.35 -21.02 -11.96
CA ALA A 319 -1.94 -19.64 -12.14
C ALA A 319 -1.15 -19.14 -10.93
N LYS A 320 -0.14 -18.31 -11.18
CA LYS A 320 0.77 -17.79 -10.16
C LYS A 320 0.70 -16.27 -10.07
N PRO A 321 0.96 -15.68 -8.90
CA PRO A 321 1.19 -14.26 -8.81
C PRO A 321 2.37 -13.80 -9.68
N GLY A 322 2.28 -12.59 -10.20
CA GLY A 322 3.18 -12.05 -11.23
C GLY A 322 2.77 -12.35 -12.67
N MET A 323 1.63 -13.02 -12.87
CA MET A 323 1.03 -13.26 -14.19
C MET A 323 -0.07 -12.26 -14.53
N SER A 324 -0.40 -12.20 -15.82
CA SER A 324 -1.57 -11.48 -16.35
C SER A 324 -2.87 -11.96 -15.72
N ILE A 325 -3.69 -11.02 -15.27
CA ILE A 325 -5.06 -11.24 -14.83
C ILE A 325 -5.89 -9.98 -15.12
N GLY A 326 -7.21 -10.11 -15.18
CA GLY A 326 -8.06 -8.91 -15.18
C GLY A 326 -9.54 -9.21 -15.22
N HIS A 327 -10.31 -8.19 -14.87
CA HIS A 327 -11.73 -8.10 -15.13
C HIS A 327 -12.01 -8.26 -16.64
N TYR A 328 -13.10 -8.93 -16.99
CA TYR A 328 -13.44 -9.21 -18.38
C TYR A 328 -13.63 -7.97 -19.27
N GLN A 329 -13.89 -6.80 -18.68
CA GLN A 329 -14.06 -5.53 -19.42
C GLN A 329 -12.82 -4.60 -19.41
N VAL A 330 -11.74 -4.96 -18.72
CA VAL A 330 -10.51 -4.16 -18.72
C VAL A 330 -9.43 -4.80 -19.58
N SER A 331 -8.25 -4.17 -19.69
CA SER A 331 -7.12 -4.71 -20.44
C SER A 331 -6.49 -5.91 -19.73
N ALA A 332 -5.51 -5.67 -18.85
CA ALA A 332 -4.91 -6.65 -17.96
C ALA A 332 -3.99 -5.94 -16.94
N GLY A 333 -3.96 -6.49 -15.73
CA GLY A 333 -2.96 -6.18 -14.71
C GLY A 333 -2.24 -7.44 -14.26
N THR A 334 -1.80 -7.43 -13.01
CA THR A 334 -1.03 -8.51 -12.40
C THR A 334 -1.82 -9.21 -11.29
N PHE A 335 -1.79 -10.53 -11.29
CA PHE A 335 -2.17 -11.35 -10.14
C PHE A 335 -1.16 -11.06 -9.01
N GLY A 336 -1.57 -10.32 -7.98
CA GLY A 336 -0.66 -9.82 -6.95
C GLY A 336 -0.20 -10.86 -5.95
N GLY A 337 -1.13 -11.67 -5.47
CA GLY A 337 -0.89 -12.66 -4.43
C GLY A 337 -2.16 -13.42 -4.07
N VAL A 338 -1.99 -14.58 -3.46
CA VAL A 338 -3.11 -15.24 -2.76
C VAL A 338 -3.19 -14.64 -1.36
N VAL A 339 -4.38 -14.17 -1.01
CA VAL A 339 -4.73 -13.67 0.34
C VAL A 339 -5.87 -14.51 0.89
N TYR A 340 -6.23 -14.33 2.15
CA TYR A 340 -7.30 -15.06 2.81
C TYR A 340 -8.29 -14.10 3.43
N ASP A 341 -9.58 -14.34 3.21
CA ASP A 341 -10.65 -13.60 3.87
C ASP A 341 -10.54 -13.78 5.39
N ARG A 342 -10.68 -12.70 6.17
CA ARG A 342 -10.50 -12.75 7.62
C ARG A 342 -11.61 -13.50 8.34
N GLU A 343 -12.81 -13.52 7.79
CA GLU A 343 -13.98 -14.13 8.43
C GLU A 343 -14.06 -15.62 8.10
N SER A 344 -14.02 -15.95 6.81
CA SER A 344 -14.18 -17.32 6.31
C SER A 344 -12.88 -18.11 6.25
N GLY A 345 -11.73 -17.42 6.19
CA GLY A 345 -10.43 -18.05 5.92
C GLY A 345 -10.26 -18.54 4.49
N GLU A 346 -11.21 -18.28 3.59
CA GLU A 346 -11.15 -18.73 2.19
C GLU A 346 -10.03 -17.99 1.41
N PRO A 347 -9.32 -18.70 0.53
CA PRO A 347 -8.31 -18.09 -0.33
C PRO A 347 -8.95 -17.23 -1.43
N LEU A 348 -8.35 -16.07 -1.67
CA LEU A 348 -8.77 -15.07 -2.64
C LEU A 348 -7.56 -14.61 -3.47
N ILE A 349 -7.83 -14.11 -4.67
CA ILE A 349 -6.85 -13.48 -5.56
C ILE A 349 -6.83 -11.98 -5.26
N LEU A 350 -5.67 -11.42 -4.91
CA LEU A 350 -5.47 -9.97 -4.72
C LEU A 350 -4.96 -9.28 -6.00
N SER A 351 -5.53 -8.11 -6.33
CA SER A 351 -4.96 -7.14 -7.28
C SER A 351 -5.58 -5.75 -7.03
N ASN A 352 -5.46 -4.82 -7.98
CA ASN A 352 -6.06 -3.49 -7.87
C ASN A 352 -7.57 -3.50 -8.21
N ASN A 353 -8.29 -2.47 -7.75
CA ASN A 353 -9.66 -2.20 -8.21
C ASN A 353 -9.65 -1.95 -9.71
N HIS A 354 -8.76 -1.12 -10.26
CA HIS A 354 -8.76 -0.89 -11.71
C HIS A 354 -8.44 -2.14 -12.54
N VAL A 355 -7.88 -3.19 -11.93
CA VAL A 355 -7.60 -4.48 -12.58
C VAL A 355 -8.76 -5.46 -12.46
N LEU A 356 -9.42 -5.56 -11.30
CA LEU A 356 -10.48 -6.57 -11.06
C LEU A 356 -11.90 -6.02 -10.99
N ALA A 357 -12.06 -4.70 -10.88
CA ALA A 357 -13.33 -4.00 -10.68
C ALA A 357 -13.43 -2.73 -11.55
N ASN A 358 -12.73 -2.67 -12.68
CA ASN A 358 -12.95 -1.67 -13.74
C ASN A 358 -12.92 -0.19 -13.29
N SER A 359 -12.06 0.13 -12.33
CA SER A 359 -11.92 1.48 -11.73
C SER A 359 -13.23 1.99 -11.12
N SER A 360 -14.06 1.07 -10.60
CA SER A 360 -15.40 1.39 -10.14
C SER A 360 -15.39 2.14 -8.81
N ASN A 361 -16.29 3.11 -8.70
CA ASN A 361 -16.65 3.78 -7.44
C ASN A 361 -17.78 3.07 -6.67
N GLY A 362 -18.20 1.88 -7.10
CA GLY A 362 -19.26 1.09 -6.46
C GLY A 362 -20.70 1.48 -6.82
N GLU A 363 -20.91 2.63 -7.46
CA GLU A 363 -22.22 3.16 -7.82
C GLU A 363 -22.36 3.43 -9.34
N ASP A 364 -21.26 3.39 -10.08
CA ASP A 364 -21.17 3.69 -11.52
C ASP A 364 -21.61 2.55 -12.44
N GLY A 365 -21.86 1.36 -11.88
CA GLY A 365 -22.24 0.17 -12.64
C GLY A 365 -21.13 -0.41 -13.53
N LEU A 366 -19.87 0.02 -13.35
CA LEU A 366 -18.72 -0.46 -14.13
C LEU A 366 -18.24 -1.86 -13.70
N ALA A 367 -18.56 -2.27 -12.47
CA ALA A 367 -18.27 -3.58 -11.93
C ALA A 367 -19.37 -4.03 -10.94
N GLN A 368 -19.61 -5.34 -10.90
CA GLN A 368 -20.56 -5.99 -10.02
C GLN A 368 -19.90 -7.20 -9.35
N ILE A 369 -20.25 -7.45 -8.08
CA ILE A 369 -19.81 -8.66 -7.40
C ILE A 369 -20.36 -9.88 -8.16
N GLY A 370 -19.47 -10.83 -8.47
CA GLY A 370 -19.74 -11.96 -9.34
C GLY A 370 -19.16 -11.82 -10.75
N ASP A 371 -18.66 -10.64 -11.14
CA ASP A 371 -18.13 -10.43 -12.49
C ASP A 371 -16.94 -11.36 -12.81
N PRO A 372 -16.84 -11.87 -14.06
CA PRO A 372 -15.77 -12.80 -14.42
C PRO A 372 -14.38 -12.17 -14.41
N ILE A 373 -13.43 -12.90 -13.83
CA ILE A 373 -12.01 -12.57 -13.82
C ILE A 373 -11.24 -13.61 -14.63
N LEU A 374 -10.42 -13.14 -15.57
CA LEU A 374 -9.74 -13.97 -16.57
C LEU A 374 -8.24 -14.12 -16.24
N GLN A 375 -7.71 -15.33 -16.50
CA GLN A 375 -6.26 -15.58 -16.55
C GLN A 375 -5.93 -16.37 -17.84
N PRO A 376 -5.20 -15.75 -18.80
CA PRO A 376 -4.64 -14.40 -18.74
C PRO A 376 -5.73 -13.31 -18.85
N GLY A 377 -5.40 -12.06 -18.57
CA GLY A 377 -6.33 -10.94 -18.79
C GLY A 377 -6.70 -10.75 -20.27
N ARG A 378 -7.75 -9.98 -20.55
CA ARG A 378 -8.33 -9.85 -21.90
C ARG A 378 -7.34 -9.32 -22.95
N GLN A 379 -6.49 -8.35 -22.58
CA GLN A 379 -5.45 -7.83 -23.47
C GLN A 379 -4.46 -8.91 -23.91
N ASP A 380 -4.27 -9.94 -23.10
CA ASP A 380 -3.34 -11.04 -23.33
C ASP A 380 -4.04 -12.29 -23.91
N GLY A 381 -5.26 -12.13 -24.43
CA GLY A 381 -5.98 -13.18 -25.15
C GLY A 381 -6.92 -14.03 -24.30
N GLY A 382 -7.14 -13.68 -23.02
CA GLY A 382 -8.14 -14.33 -22.18
C GLY A 382 -9.56 -14.17 -22.74
N LYS A 383 -10.34 -15.26 -22.69
CA LYS A 383 -11.71 -15.32 -23.22
C LYS A 383 -12.71 -15.84 -22.20
N GLU A 384 -13.93 -15.33 -22.29
CA GLU A 384 -15.07 -15.90 -21.59
C GLU A 384 -15.76 -16.96 -22.46
N PRO A 385 -16.22 -18.09 -21.88
CA PRO A 385 -16.05 -18.50 -20.48
C PRO A 385 -14.73 -19.24 -20.19
N ASP A 386 -13.96 -19.61 -21.22
CA ASP A 386 -12.89 -20.63 -21.15
C ASP A 386 -11.70 -20.30 -20.22
N ASP A 387 -11.45 -19.01 -19.97
CA ASP A 387 -10.30 -18.52 -19.19
C ASP A 387 -10.70 -17.90 -17.85
N VAL A 388 -11.98 -17.97 -17.49
CA VAL A 388 -12.47 -17.55 -16.18
C VAL A 388 -11.77 -18.38 -15.10
N ILE A 389 -11.09 -17.69 -14.19
CA ILE A 389 -10.37 -18.31 -13.05
C ILE A 389 -11.00 -17.94 -11.71
N ALA A 390 -11.73 -16.84 -11.65
CA ALA A 390 -12.34 -16.31 -10.44
C ALA A 390 -13.54 -15.42 -10.80
N THR A 391 -14.30 -15.04 -9.78
CA THR A 391 -15.33 -13.99 -9.86
C THR A 391 -14.98 -12.87 -8.89
N LEU A 392 -15.24 -11.62 -9.26
CA LEU A 392 -15.05 -10.46 -8.39
C LEU A 392 -15.79 -10.68 -7.06
N TYR A 393 -15.11 -10.53 -5.93
CA TYR A 393 -15.66 -10.84 -4.60
C TYR A 393 -15.83 -9.60 -3.72
N ARG A 394 -14.84 -8.70 -3.73
CA ARG A 394 -14.86 -7.45 -2.98
C ARG A 394 -13.88 -6.46 -3.61
N PHE A 395 -14.17 -5.17 -3.51
CA PHE A 395 -13.23 -4.11 -3.90
C PHE A 395 -13.41 -2.88 -3.02
N HIS A 396 -12.37 -2.07 -2.95
CA HIS A 396 -12.47 -0.74 -2.34
C HIS A 396 -12.90 0.27 -3.41
N PRO A 397 -14.06 0.95 -3.26
CA PRO A 397 -14.52 1.96 -4.20
C PRO A 397 -13.52 3.11 -4.37
N ILE A 398 -13.28 3.54 -5.61
CA ILE A 398 -12.41 4.69 -5.89
C ILE A 398 -13.22 5.99 -5.80
N THR A 399 -12.79 6.91 -4.94
CA THR A 399 -13.30 8.29 -4.94
C THR A 399 -12.44 9.13 -5.88
N PHE A 400 -13.06 9.69 -6.92
CA PHE A 400 -12.42 10.61 -7.86
C PHE A 400 -12.61 12.06 -7.39
N ASN A 401 -11.65 12.93 -7.75
CA ASN A 401 -11.66 14.36 -7.44
C ASN A 401 -12.68 15.15 -8.27
#